data_AF-A0A5D2H3J0-F1
#
_entry.id   AF-A0A5D2H3J0-F1
#
_cell.length_a   1.000
_cell.length_b   1.000
_cell.length_c   1.000
_cell.angle_alpha   90.00
_cell.angle_beta   90.00
_cell.angle_gamma   90.00
#
_symmetry.space_group_name_H-M   'P 1'
#
loop_
_entity.id
_entity.type
_entity.pdbx_description
1 polymer ?
#
loop_
_entity_poly.entity_id
_entity_poly.type
_entity_poly.pdbx_seq_one_letter_code
_entity_poly.pdbx_strand_id
1 'polypeptide(L)'
;MNPVHFQPAPPPPWFPMLLPEPPNSSTFLETRNVRDPLENCKIPSILPTPCMQKELEILMMIKDGSMDLSVSEFLKYLEDRRIDLETQELLSVEEANALMSKLRALLEPFRYVVDEGIPREEKSAVASLTNKIKKSKRNNLWRKRKQKRIAELLAKVVFLGFSLIMNNLIKLTEKLMSGELGRLPRTLRAARLNR
;
A
#
# COMPACT_ATOMS: atom_id res chain seq x y z
N MET A 1 -63.63 -0.70 5.17
CA MET A 1 -63.22 -1.29 3.88
C MET A 1 -61.70 -1.47 3.93
N ASN A 2 -61.19 -2.68 3.64
CA ASN A 2 -59.75 -2.99 3.67
C ASN A 2 -59.02 -2.42 2.45
N PRO A 3 -57.74 -2.00 2.57
CA PRO A 3 -56.94 -1.57 1.43
C PRO A 3 -56.45 -2.79 0.63
N VAL A 4 -56.59 -2.73 -0.69
CA VAL A 4 -56.16 -3.77 -1.63
C VAL A 4 -54.64 -3.68 -1.80
N HIS A 5 -53.93 -4.78 -1.54
CA HIS A 5 -52.50 -4.92 -1.86
C HIS A 5 -52.30 -4.94 -3.38
N PHE A 6 -51.57 -3.98 -3.93
CA PHE A 6 -51.04 -4.05 -5.29
C PHE A 6 -49.98 -5.17 -5.34
N GLN A 7 -50.26 -6.24 -6.08
CA GLN A 7 -49.28 -7.21 -6.52
C GLN A 7 -48.82 -6.80 -7.93
N PRO A 8 -47.53 -6.49 -8.16
CA PRO A 8 -47.03 -6.24 -9.51
C PRO A 8 -47.12 -7.53 -10.32
N ALA A 9 -47.74 -7.48 -11.50
CA ALA A 9 -47.82 -8.63 -12.39
C ALA A 9 -46.42 -9.02 -12.91
N PRO A 10 -46.12 -10.33 -13.08
CA PRO A 10 -44.86 -10.76 -13.68
C PRO A 10 -44.77 -10.26 -15.14
N PRO A 11 -43.60 -9.73 -15.57
CA PRO A 11 -43.46 -9.19 -16.91
C PRO A 11 -43.57 -10.30 -17.99
N PRO A 12 -44.06 -9.98 -19.21
CA PRO A 12 -44.26 -10.95 -20.28
C PRO A 12 -42.96 -11.61 -20.76
N PRO A 13 -43.00 -12.87 -21.28
CA PRO A 13 -41.81 -13.66 -21.62
C PRO A 13 -40.95 -13.11 -22.77
N TRP A 14 -41.50 -12.19 -23.56
CA TRP A 14 -40.86 -11.62 -24.76
C TRP A 14 -40.29 -10.22 -24.53
N PHE A 15 -40.37 -9.68 -23.30
CA PHE A 15 -39.55 -8.52 -22.96
C PHE A 15 -38.08 -8.94 -23.04
N PRO A 16 -37.26 -8.28 -23.88
CA PRO A 16 -35.82 -8.46 -23.78
C PRO A 16 -35.45 -8.10 -22.34
N MET A 17 -34.95 -9.08 -21.58
CA MET A 17 -34.15 -8.79 -20.40
C MET A 17 -32.96 -7.99 -20.93
N LEU A 18 -33.09 -6.67 -21.01
CA LEU A 18 -31.94 -5.81 -20.98
C LEU A 18 -31.23 -6.22 -19.70
N LEU A 19 -30.07 -6.86 -19.87
CA LEU A 19 -29.11 -7.07 -18.79
C LEU A 19 -29.12 -5.74 -18.03
N PRO A 20 -29.44 -5.70 -16.72
CA PRO A 20 -29.29 -4.48 -15.95
C PRO A 20 -27.90 -3.99 -16.29
N GLU A 21 -27.77 -2.80 -16.90
CA GLU A 21 -26.46 -2.24 -17.19
C GLU A 21 -25.68 -2.40 -15.90
N PRO A 22 -24.54 -3.13 -15.93
CA PRO A 22 -23.82 -3.41 -14.71
C PRO A 22 -23.61 -2.05 -14.04
N PRO A 23 -24.04 -1.88 -12.77
CA PRO A 23 -23.96 -0.58 -12.16
C PRO A 23 -22.51 -0.12 -12.31
N ASN A 24 -22.34 1.11 -12.77
CA ASN A 24 -21.05 1.77 -13.00
C ASN A 24 -20.10 1.68 -11.77
N SER A 25 -20.63 1.24 -10.62
CA SER A 25 -19.94 0.89 -9.39
C SER A 25 -18.95 -0.29 -9.47
N SER A 26 -19.12 -1.24 -10.41
CA SER A 26 -18.16 -2.35 -10.57
C SER A 26 -16.88 -1.92 -11.31
N THR A 27 -17.01 -1.02 -12.28
CA THR A 27 -15.88 -0.48 -13.06
C THR A 27 -15.11 0.58 -12.26
N PHE A 28 -15.77 1.31 -11.35
CA PHE A 28 -15.09 2.26 -10.47
C PHE A 28 -13.97 1.62 -9.63
N LEU A 29 -14.23 0.44 -9.05
CA LEU A 29 -13.23 -0.30 -8.26
C LEU A 29 -12.45 -1.34 -9.07
N GLU A 30 -12.58 -1.33 -10.40
CA GLU A 30 -11.70 -2.12 -11.24
C GLU A 30 -10.28 -1.62 -10.97
N THR A 31 -9.43 -2.52 -10.45
CA THR A 31 -8.15 -2.13 -9.87
C THR A 31 -7.28 -1.30 -10.81
N ARG A 32 -7.49 -1.39 -12.13
CA ARG A 32 -6.80 -0.61 -13.14
C ARG A 32 -7.17 0.88 -13.10
N ASN A 33 -8.46 1.21 -12.98
CA ASN A 33 -8.99 2.58 -13.03
C ASN A 33 -8.57 3.44 -11.83
N VAL A 34 -8.28 2.82 -10.67
CA VAL A 34 -7.80 3.51 -9.46
C VAL A 34 -6.29 3.37 -9.27
N ARG A 35 -5.70 2.24 -9.68
CA ARG A 35 -4.26 1.99 -9.48
C ARG A 35 -3.41 2.79 -10.46
N ASP A 36 -3.81 2.95 -11.72
CA ASP A 36 -3.02 3.69 -12.70
C ASP A 36 -2.92 5.18 -12.33
N PRO A 37 -4.02 5.88 -11.97
CA PRO A 37 -3.93 7.25 -11.46
C PRO A 37 -3.17 7.35 -10.14
N LEU A 38 -3.31 6.37 -9.24
CA LEU A 38 -2.61 6.37 -7.94
C LEU A 38 -1.10 6.15 -8.07
N GLU A 39 -0.66 5.26 -8.96
CA GLU A 39 0.76 5.07 -9.27
C GLU A 39 1.31 6.30 -10.00
N ASN A 40 0.52 6.91 -10.89
CA ASN A 40 0.89 8.17 -11.53
C ASN A 40 1.04 9.29 -10.49
N CYS A 41 0.12 9.44 -9.54
CA CYS A 41 0.20 10.42 -8.43
C CYS A 41 1.43 10.28 -7.53
N LYS A 42 2.05 9.09 -7.47
CA LYS A 42 3.28 8.87 -6.67
C LYS A 42 4.54 9.35 -7.38
N ILE A 43 4.47 9.72 -8.65
CA ILE A 43 5.65 10.14 -9.41
C ILE A 43 6.07 11.55 -8.96
N PRO A 44 7.35 11.77 -8.62
CA PRO A 44 7.89 13.10 -8.29
C PRO A 44 7.70 14.17 -9.37
N SER A 45 7.34 13.78 -10.60
CA SER A 45 7.12 14.66 -11.76
C SER A 45 5.81 15.45 -11.73
N ILE A 46 4.96 15.20 -10.73
CA ILE A 46 3.67 15.89 -10.56
C ILE A 46 3.76 17.01 -9.53
N LEU A 47 4.74 16.95 -8.62
CA LEU A 47 4.97 18.06 -7.71
C LEU A 47 5.56 19.22 -8.53
N PRO A 48 5.09 20.46 -8.31
CA PRO A 48 5.76 21.63 -8.84
C PRO A 48 7.25 21.54 -8.52
N THR A 49 8.11 21.68 -9.52
CA THR A 49 9.54 21.74 -9.24
C THR A 49 9.83 22.97 -8.36
N PRO A 50 10.78 22.91 -7.43
CA PRO A 50 11.16 24.08 -6.63
C PRO A 50 11.52 25.29 -7.50
N CYS A 51 12.03 25.03 -8.71
CA CYS A 51 12.31 26.04 -9.74
C CYS A 51 11.03 26.77 -10.19
N MET A 52 9.99 26.03 -10.62
CA MET A 52 8.73 26.60 -11.08
C MET A 52 8.00 27.39 -9.96
N GLN A 53 8.05 26.90 -8.72
CA GLN A 53 7.49 27.62 -7.57
C GLN A 53 8.22 28.94 -7.32
N LYS A 54 9.55 28.93 -7.33
CA LYS A 54 10.36 30.11 -7.08
C LYS A 54 10.20 31.15 -8.19
N GLU A 55 10.10 30.69 -9.43
CA GLU A 55 9.87 31.53 -10.59
C GLU A 55 8.52 32.25 -10.53
N LEU A 56 7.43 31.51 -10.26
CA LEU A 56 6.09 32.11 -10.07
C LEU A 56 6.04 33.08 -8.89
N GLU A 57 6.76 32.80 -7.80
CA GLU A 57 6.88 33.70 -6.66
C GLU A 57 7.58 35.01 -7.05
N ILE A 58 8.67 34.95 -7.80
CA ILE A 58 9.40 36.13 -8.28
C ILE A 58 8.53 36.94 -9.25
N LEU A 59 7.79 36.30 -10.16
CA LEU A 59 6.84 36.98 -11.05
C LEU A 59 5.75 37.73 -10.26
N MET A 60 5.24 37.13 -9.18
CA MET A 60 4.27 37.77 -8.30
C MET A 60 4.87 38.97 -7.56
N MET A 61 6.12 38.86 -7.07
CA MET A 61 6.84 39.97 -6.44
C MET A 61 7.04 41.15 -7.40
N ILE A 62 7.40 40.87 -8.66
CA ILE A 62 7.53 41.89 -9.71
C ILE A 62 6.19 42.61 -9.94
N LYS A 63 5.09 41.84 -10.03
CA LYS A 63 3.74 42.39 -10.20
C LYS A 63 3.30 43.26 -9.01
N ASP A 64 3.69 42.89 -7.80
CA ASP A 64 3.42 43.63 -6.58
C ASP A 64 4.35 44.85 -6.39
N GLY A 65 5.29 45.08 -7.32
CA GLY A 65 6.25 46.18 -7.27
C GLY A 65 7.35 46.00 -6.22
N SER A 66 7.53 44.79 -5.70
CA SER A 66 8.60 44.43 -4.76
C SER A 66 9.91 44.17 -5.52
N MET A 67 10.98 44.85 -5.11
CA MET A 67 12.29 44.79 -5.78
C MET A 67 13.36 44.27 -4.80
N ASP A 68 13.42 42.95 -4.69
CA ASP A 68 14.44 42.26 -3.89
C ASP A 68 15.64 41.82 -4.75
N LEU A 69 16.73 41.39 -4.08
CA LEU A 69 17.93 40.87 -4.75
C LEU A 69 17.61 39.73 -5.72
N SER A 70 16.66 38.85 -5.36
CA SER A 70 16.23 37.73 -6.20
C SER A 70 15.47 38.18 -7.47
N VAL A 71 14.67 39.25 -7.37
CA VAL A 71 13.98 39.86 -8.51
C VAL A 71 14.99 40.49 -9.46
N SER A 72 15.97 41.22 -8.92
CA SER A 72 17.04 41.82 -9.73
C SER A 72 17.88 40.78 -10.45
N GLU A 73 18.21 39.67 -9.80
CA GLU A 73 18.97 38.57 -10.41
C GLU A 73 18.16 37.87 -11.50
N PHE A 74 16.87 37.67 -11.29
CA PHE A 74 15.96 37.08 -12.28
C PHE A 74 15.78 37.96 -13.52
N LEU A 75 15.58 39.28 -13.34
CA LEU A 75 15.46 40.21 -14.47
C LEU A 75 16.76 40.27 -15.29
N LYS A 76 17.92 40.28 -14.62
CA LYS A 76 19.21 40.19 -15.29
C LYS A 76 19.36 38.89 -16.08
N TYR A 77 18.93 37.77 -15.51
CA TYR A 77 18.93 36.49 -16.19
C TYR A 77 18.07 36.49 -17.46
N LEU A 78 16.88 37.11 -17.43
CA LEU A 78 16.02 37.25 -18.61
C LEU A 78 16.67 38.15 -19.67
N GLU A 79 17.28 39.26 -19.26
CA GLU A 79 18.01 40.18 -20.13
C GLU A 79 19.19 39.47 -20.83
N ASP A 80 20.00 38.73 -20.08
CA ASP A 80 21.14 37.95 -20.59
C ASP A 80 20.69 36.91 -21.64
N ARG A 81 19.49 36.35 -21.45
CA ARG A 81 18.87 35.36 -22.35
C ARG A 81 18.05 35.97 -23.48
N ARG A 82 17.87 37.30 -23.50
CA ARG A 82 16.96 38.03 -24.41
C ARG A 82 15.52 37.50 -24.37
N ILE A 83 15.06 37.11 -23.19
CA ILE A 83 13.68 36.69 -22.95
C ILE A 83 12.92 37.90 -22.41
N ASP A 84 11.80 38.21 -23.04
CA ASP A 84 10.91 39.26 -22.56
C ASP A 84 10.09 38.77 -21.34
N LEU A 85 9.87 39.67 -20.39
CA LEU A 85 9.20 39.35 -19.13
C LEU A 85 7.75 38.90 -19.33
N GLU A 86 7.01 39.54 -20.23
CA GLU A 86 5.62 39.16 -20.53
C GLU A 86 5.56 37.77 -21.16
N THR A 87 6.57 37.46 -21.98
CA THR A 87 6.70 36.15 -22.63
C THR A 87 7.03 35.06 -21.61
N GLN A 88 7.94 35.34 -20.67
CA GLN A 88 8.24 34.42 -19.57
C GLN A 88 7.03 34.21 -18.67
N GLU A 89 6.34 35.28 -18.25
CA GLU A 89 5.14 35.18 -17.41
C GLU A 89 4.07 34.30 -18.05
N LEU A 90 3.81 34.49 -19.35
CA LEU A 90 2.85 33.68 -20.09
C LEU A 90 3.24 32.19 -20.06
N LEU A 91 4.50 31.87 -20.32
CA LEU A 91 5.01 30.49 -20.32
C LEU A 91 4.92 29.84 -18.94
N SER A 92 5.33 30.53 -17.88
CA SER A 92 5.27 30.01 -16.51
C SER A 92 3.83 29.74 -16.06
N VAL A 93 2.90 30.62 -16.42
CA VAL A 93 1.48 30.46 -16.13
C VAL A 93 0.86 29.32 -16.93
N GLU A 94 1.21 29.17 -18.21
CA GLU A 94 0.75 28.06 -19.04
C GLU A 94 1.25 26.71 -18.51
N GLU A 95 2.53 26.62 -18.15
CA GLU A 95 3.11 25.42 -17.54
C GLU A 95 2.43 25.07 -16.21
N ALA A 96 2.20 26.06 -15.35
CA ALA A 96 1.47 25.88 -14.10
C ALA A 96 0.03 25.40 -14.33
N ASN A 97 -0.67 25.98 -15.31
CA ASN A 97 -2.04 25.57 -15.67
C ASN A 97 -2.10 24.17 -16.26
N ALA A 98 -1.11 23.78 -17.09
CA ALA A 98 -0.99 22.43 -17.61
C ALA A 98 -0.76 21.42 -16.47
N LEU A 99 0.10 21.74 -15.51
CA LEU A 99 0.32 20.93 -14.31
C LEU A 99 -0.95 20.79 -13.48
N MET A 100 -1.65 21.90 -13.22
CA MET A 100 -2.92 21.91 -12.48
C MET A 100 -4.01 21.10 -13.18
N SER A 101 -4.09 21.18 -14.51
CA SER A 101 -5.03 20.39 -15.31
C SER A 101 -4.73 18.90 -15.24
N LYS A 102 -3.44 18.53 -15.29
CA LYS A 102 -2.99 17.14 -15.13
C LYS A 102 -3.31 16.61 -13.73
N LEU A 103 -3.05 17.40 -12.69
CA LEU A 103 -3.41 17.10 -11.31
C LEU A 103 -4.91 16.88 -11.15
N ARG A 104 -5.73 17.76 -11.75
CA ARG A 104 -7.19 17.62 -11.73
C ARG A 104 -7.64 16.33 -12.39
N ALA A 105 -7.12 16.01 -13.58
CA ALA A 105 -7.46 14.77 -14.28
C ALA A 105 -7.08 13.51 -13.49
N LEU A 106 -5.96 13.53 -12.76
CA LEU A 106 -5.54 12.42 -11.90
C LEU A 106 -6.36 12.29 -10.63
N LEU A 107 -6.88 13.41 -10.11
CA LEU A 107 -7.71 13.45 -8.91
C LEU A 107 -9.20 13.24 -9.20
N GLU A 108 -9.64 13.39 -10.44
CA GLU A 108 -11.02 13.19 -10.87
C GLU A 108 -11.61 11.83 -10.42
N PRO A 109 -10.90 10.70 -10.55
CA PRO A 109 -11.38 9.40 -10.07
C PRO A 109 -11.50 9.30 -8.54
N PHE A 110 -10.99 10.28 -7.78
CA PHE A 110 -11.06 10.31 -6.32
C PHE A 110 -12.10 11.30 -5.78
N ARG A 111 -12.74 12.09 -6.65
CA ARG A 111 -13.86 12.96 -6.25
C ARG A 111 -14.94 12.21 -5.50
N TYR A 112 -15.06 10.91 -5.78
CA TYR A 112 -16.04 10.04 -5.15
C TYR A 112 -15.91 9.88 -3.63
N VAL A 113 -14.76 10.24 -3.08
CA VAL A 113 -14.48 10.17 -1.64
C VAL A 113 -14.91 11.46 -0.91
N VAL A 114 -14.99 12.59 -1.62
CA VAL A 114 -15.16 13.93 -1.03
C VAL A 114 -16.55 14.50 -1.28
N ASP A 115 -17.22 14.12 -2.36
CA ASP A 115 -18.52 14.68 -2.71
C ASP A 115 -19.68 14.03 -1.92
N GLU A 116 -20.46 14.88 -1.24
CA GLU A 116 -21.60 14.49 -0.41
C GLU A 116 -22.76 13.93 -1.25
N GLY A 117 -22.90 14.33 -2.51
CA GLY A 117 -24.03 14.00 -3.41
C GLY A 117 -24.02 12.59 -4.00
N ILE A 118 -23.12 11.72 -3.56
CA ILE A 118 -22.81 10.45 -4.25
C ILE A 118 -23.68 9.26 -3.80
N PRO A 119 -24.02 8.34 -4.73
CA PRO A 119 -24.74 7.11 -4.41
C PRO A 119 -24.14 6.32 -3.25
N ARG A 120 -25.00 5.87 -2.34
CA ARG A 120 -24.62 5.18 -1.10
C ARG A 120 -23.79 3.92 -1.37
N GLU A 121 -24.00 3.29 -2.52
CA GLU A 121 -23.31 2.10 -3.00
C GLU A 121 -21.80 2.36 -3.12
N GLU A 122 -21.39 3.48 -3.68
CA GLU A 122 -19.97 3.84 -3.88
C GLU A 122 -19.29 4.15 -2.54
N LYS A 123 -19.97 4.92 -1.67
CA LYS A 123 -19.51 5.16 -0.29
C LYS A 123 -19.32 3.85 0.48
N SER A 124 -20.25 2.90 0.31
CA SER A 124 -20.15 1.57 0.93
C SER A 124 -19.00 0.73 0.38
N ALA A 125 -18.69 0.86 -0.91
CA ALA A 125 -17.61 0.16 -1.57
C ALA A 125 -16.24 0.64 -1.07
N VAL A 126 -16.07 1.96 -0.88
CA VAL A 126 -14.87 2.56 -0.25
C VAL A 126 -14.71 2.08 1.20
N ALA A 127 -15.80 2.03 1.96
CA ALA A 127 -15.77 1.52 3.34
C ALA A 127 -15.39 0.02 3.38
N SER A 128 -15.92 -0.78 2.45
CA SER A 128 -15.59 -2.20 2.30
C SER A 128 -14.11 -2.41 1.95
N LEU A 129 -13.58 -1.63 1.00
CA LEU A 129 -12.16 -1.65 0.65
C LEU A 129 -11.27 -1.30 1.85
N THR A 130 -11.62 -0.23 2.57
CA THR A 130 -10.92 0.18 3.80
C THR A 130 -10.89 -0.95 4.82
N ASN A 131 -12.03 -1.63 5.02
CA ASN A 131 -12.14 -2.77 5.94
C ASN A 131 -11.31 -3.97 5.48
N LYS A 132 -11.27 -4.28 4.18
CA LYS A 132 -10.40 -5.32 3.61
C LYS A 132 -8.92 -5.02 3.87
N ILE A 133 -8.48 -3.77 3.66
CA ILE A 133 -7.09 -3.34 3.93
C ILE A 133 -6.76 -3.50 5.42
N LYS A 134 -7.62 -2.99 6.31
CA LYS A 134 -7.43 -3.12 7.77
C LYS A 134 -7.40 -4.60 8.20
N LYS A 135 -8.27 -5.44 7.65
CA LYS A 135 -8.29 -6.89 7.91
C LYS A 135 -7.01 -7.57 7.42
N SER A 136 -6.53 -7.22 6.23
CA SER A 136 -5.27 -7.74 5.68
C SER A 136 -4.08 -7.41 6.57
N LYS A 137 -3.95 -6.16 7.02
CA LYS A 137 -2.90 -5.74 7.97
C LYS A 137 -2.94 -6.55 9.27
N ARG A 138 -4.12 -6.69 9.88
CA ARG A 138 -4.29 -7.50 11.11
C ARG A 138 -3.93 -8.97 10.90
N ASN A 139 -4.38 -9.56 9.80
CA ASN A 139 -4.09 -10.96 9.47
C ASN A 139 -2.58 -11.19 9.27
N ASN A 140 -1.89 -10.29 8.58
CA ASN A 140 -0.45 -10.39 8.40
C ASN A 140 0.31 -10.35 9.73
N LEU A 141 -0.06 -9.40 10.61
CA LEU A 141 0.52 -9.32 11.96
C LEU A 141 0.27 -10.60 12.77
N TRP A 142 -0.94 -11.15 12.69
CA TRP A 142 -1.27 -12.41 13.34
C TRP A 142 -0.43 -13.58 12.80
N ARG A 143 -0.28 -13.70 11.47
CA ARG A 143 0.56 -14.73 10.84
C ARG A 143 2.02 -14.63 11.31
N LYS A 144 2.59 -13.41 11.33
CA LYS A 144 3.95 -13.17 11.83
C LYS A 144 4.10 -13.60 13.30
N ARG A 145 3.14 -13.25 14.16
CA ARG A 145 3.14 -13.67 15.57
C ARG A 145 3.04 -15.20 15.73
N LYS A 146 2.18 -15.84 14.93
CA LYS A 146 2.03 -17.30 14.93
C LYS A 146 3.33 -17.98 14.50
N GLN A 147 3.94 -17.53 13.39
CA GLN A 147 5.22 -18.04 12.91
C GLN A 147 6.33 -17.88 13.96
N LYS A 148 6.41 -16.72 14.64
CA LYS A 148 7.36 -16.51 15.73
C LYS A 148 7.18 -17.52 16.87
N ARG A 149 5.94 -17.74 17.34
CA ARG A 149 5.66 -18.72 18.40
C ARG A 149 6.04 -20.15 18.00
N ILE A 150 5.80 -20.53 16.75
CA ILE A 150 6.20 -21.85 16.23
C ILE A 150 7.73 -21.98 16.24
N ALA A 151 8.45 -20.96 15.77
CA ALA A 151 9.92 -20.96 15.78
C ALA A 151 10.49 -21.05 17.21
N GLU A 152 9.90 -20.34 18.17
CA GLU A 152 10.29 -20.42 19.59
C GLU A 152 10.05 -21.83 20.18
N LEU A 153 8.92 -22.46 19.86
CA LEU A 153 8.64 -23.83 20.30
C LEU A 153 9.63 -24.84 19.70
N LEU A 154 9.91 -24.72 18.40
CA LEU A 154 10.91 -25.56 17.74
C LEU A 154 12.31 -25.38 18.37
N ALA A 155 12.72 -24.13 18.63
CA ALA A 155 13.99 -23.85 19.30
C ALA A 155 14.05 -24.48 20.70
N LYS A 156 12.96 -24.42 21.48
CA LYS A 156 12.88 -25.07 22.80
C LYS A 156 12.99 -26.59 22.71
N VAL A 157 12.29 -27.21 21.75
CA VAL A 157 12.35 -28.67 21.56
C VAL A 157 13.76 -29.10 21.16
N VAL A 158 14.40 -28.39 20.23
CA VAL A 158 15.78 -28.66 19.82
C VAL A 158 16.73 -28.48 21.00
N PHE A 159 16.59 -27.40 21.77
CA PHE A 159 17.43 -27.16 22.94
C PHE A 159 17.27 -28.26 24.00
N LEU A 160 16.04 -28.62 24.37
CA LEU A 160 15.79 -29.70 25.34
C LEU A 160 16.29 -31.05 24.85
N GLY A 161 16.12 -31.36 23.56
CA GLY A 161 16.66 -32.57 22.95
C GLY A 161 18.19 -32.63 23.02
N PHE A 162 18.85 -31.52 22.70
CA PHE A 162 20.30 -31.39 22.81
C PHE A 162 20.76 -31.53 24.27
N SER A 163 20.11 -30.85 25.22
CA SER A 163 20.43 -30.97 26.65
C SER A 163 20.27 -32.41 27.14
N LEU A 164 19.23 -33.14 26.72
CA LEU A 164 19.03 -34.53 27.08
C LEU A 164 20.16 -35.44 26.54
N ILE A 165 20.55 -35.24 25.27
CA ILE A 165 21.66 -35.99 24.65
C ILE A 165 22.97 -35.70 25.41
N MET A 166 23.28 -34.43 25.66
CA MET A 166 24.50 -34.04 26.38
C MET A 166 24.52 -34.59 27.80
N ASN A 167 23.42 -34.53 28.53
CA ASN A 167 23.31 -35.10 29.88
C ASN A 167 23.53 -36.62 29.88
N ASN A 168 23.02 -37.34 28.87
CA ASN A 168 23.26 -38.77 28.73
C ASN A 168 24.71 -39.10 28.38
N LEU A 169 25.35 -38.29 27.53
CA LEU A 169 26.77 -38.42 27.21
C LEU A 169 27.65 -38.20 28.44
N ILE A 170 27.39 -37.14 29.23
CA ILE A 170 28.11 -36.86 30.48
C ILE A 170 27.99 -38.06 31.44
N LYS A 171 26.78 -38.55 31.69
CA LYS A 171 26.55 -39.74 32.53
C LYS A 171 27.27 -40.99 32.02
N LEU A 172 27.34 -41.18 30.70
CA LEU A 172 28.07 -42.30 30.11
C LEU A 172 29.58 -42.14 30.34
N THR A 173 30.12 -40.95 30.17
CA THR A 173 31.53 -40.67 30.44
C THR A 173 31.88 -40.82 31.91
N GLU A 174 31.04 -40.36 32.83
CA GLU A 174 31.23 -40.58 34.27
C GLU A 174 31.28 -42.07 34.60
N LYS A 175 30.32 -42.87 34.10
CA LYS A 175 30.32 -44.33 34.28
C LYS A 175 31.55 -45.03 33.69
N LEU A 176 32.07 -44.56 32.56
CA LEU A 176 33.31 -45.06 31.98
C LEU A 176 34.50 -44.76 32.89
N MET A 177 34.58 -43.54 33.44
CA MET A 177 35.67 -43.11 34.32
C MET A 177 35.62 -43.75 35.72
N SER A 178 34.42 -44.08 36.23
CA SER A 178 34.24 -44.73 37.53
C SER A 178 34.52 -46.24 37.53
N GLY A 179 34.84 -46.85 36.39
CA GLY A 179 35.16 -48.28 36.29
C GLY A 179 33.94 -49.23 36.43
N GLU A 180 32.71 -48.71 36.46
CA GLU A 180 31.47 -49.49 36.61
C GLU A 180 31.00 -50.22 35.32
N LEU A 181 31.93 -50.48 34.38
CA LEU A 181 31.66 -51.07 33.06
C LEU A 181 31.13 -52.53 33.09
N GLY A 182 30.93 -53.13 34.26
CA GLY A 182 30.34 -54.46 34.42
C GLY A 182 28.83 -54.54 34.20
N ARG A 183 28.09 -53.42 34.18
CA ARG A 183 26.62 -53.39 34.00
C ARG A 183 26.17 -52.44 32.89
N LEU A 184 26.57 -52.71 31.65
CA LEU A 184 25.95 -52.05 30.48
C LEU A 184 24.53 -52.62 30.20
N PRO A 185 23.55 -51.75 29.87
CA PRO A 185 22.22 -52.19 29.40
C PRO A 185 22.36 -53.10 28.17
N ARG A 186 21.54 -54.16 28.11
CA ARG A 186 21.62 -55.24 27.10
C ARG A 186 21.53 -54.75 25.64
N THR A 187 21.03 -53.54 25.39
CA THR A 187 20.84 -52.98 24.05
C THR A 187 22.12 -52.53 23.34
N LEU A 188 23.21 -52.26 24.06
CA LEU A 188 24.52 -51.89 23.46
C LEU A 188 25.45 -53.09 23.23
N ARG A 189 25.09 -54.29 23.72
CA ARG A 189 25.91 -55.50 23.56
C ARG A 189 25.86 -56.09 22.14
N ALA A 190 24.81 -55.79 21.37
CA ALA A 190 24.61 -56.35 20.03
C ALA A 190 25.56 -55.77 18.96
N ALA A 191 26.22 -54.64 19.21
CA ALA A 191 27.10 -53.99 18.22
C ALA A 191 28.57 -54.42 18.31
N ARG A 192 28.96 -55.32 19.23
CA ARG A 192 30.37 -55.68 19.48
C ARG A 192 30.79 -57.04 18.90
N LEU A 193 29.90 -57.75 18.22
CA LEU A 193 30.16 -59.05 17.60
C LEU A 193 29.75 -59.00 16.13
N ASN A 194 30.56 -58.30 15.32
CA ASN A 194 30.66 -58.48 13.87
C ASN A 194 31.95 -57.76 13.43
N ARG A 195 33.07 -58.45 13.60
CA ARG A 195 34.34 -58.17 12.93
C ARG A 195 34.97 -59.49 12.56
#